data_AF-A0A8T5T0J7-F1
#
_entry.id   AF-A0A8T5T0J7-F1
#
_cell.length_a   1.000
_cell.length_b   1.000
_cell.length_c   1.000
_cell.angle_alpha   90.00
_cell.angle_beta   90.00
_cell.angle_gamma   90.00
#
_symmetry.space_group_name_H-M   'P 1'
#
loop_
_entity.id
_entity.type
_entity.pdbx_description
1 polymer ?
#
loop_
_entity_poly.entity_id
_entity_poly.type
_entity_poly.pdbx_seq_one_letter_code
_entity_poly.pdbx_strand_id
1 'polypeptide(L)'
;MSDDRSLDELPDQVFVALGRRGMEPLILKECTYDCDGQELILIEPPKDQKIPSKGDLVVDEDWLVECAKCHRQFTIRCKVHYLDSERIDTRVNLIDDNGKDLGWLGSY
;
A
#
# COMPACT_ATOMS: atom_id res chain seq x y z
N MET A 1 22.28 9.11 2.97
CA MET A 1 22.13 8.67 1.58
C MET A 1 20.64 8.66 1.38
N SER A 2 20.13 9.52 0.51
CA SER A 2 18.70 9.59 0.25
C SER A 2 18.35 8.29 -0.46
N ASP A 3 17.81 7.31 0.27
CA ASP A 3 17.14 6.18 -0.34
C ASP A 3 15.94 6.79 -1.07
N ASP A 4 16.10 7.04 -2.38
CA ASP A 4 15.02 7.45 -3.25
C ASP A 4 14.09 6.25 -3.44
N ARG A 5 13.33 5.95 -2.39
CA ARG A 5 12.26 4.97 -2.42
C ARG A 5 11.29 5.35 -3.53
N SER A 6 10.80 4.35 -4.25
CA SER A 6 9.92 4.55 -5.41
C SER A 6 8.72 3.63 -5.36
N LEU A 7 7.69 3.94 -6.15
CA LEU A 7 6.51 3.07 -6.27
C LEU A 7 6.83 1.70 -6.90
N ASP A 8 8.05 1.50 -7.42
CA ASP A 8 8.50 0.20 -7.93
C ASP A 8 8.71 -0.83 -6.82
N GLU A 9 8.83 -0.39 -5.55
CA GLU A 9 8.84 -1.28 -4.38
C GLU A 9 7.46 -1.89 -4.09
N LEU A 10 6.39 -1.24 -4.54
CA LEU A 10 5.04 -1.77 -4.44
C LEU A 10 4.71 -2.68 -5.63
N PRO A 11 3.99 -3.79 -5.42
CA PRO A 11 3.51 -4.61 -6.52
C PRO A 11 2.51 -3.84 -7.38
N ASP A 12 2.37 -4.23 -8.64
CA ASP A 12 1.37 -3.61 -9.53
C ASP A 12 -0.06 -4.01 -9.15
N GLN A 13 -0.22 -5.18 -8.51
CA GLN A 13 -1.51 -5.77 -8.16
C GLN A 13 -1.52 -6.29 -6.73
N VAL A 14 -2.67 -6.22 -6.10
CA VAL A 14 -3.00 -6.88 -4.82
C VAL A 14 -4.16 -7.84 -5.03
N PHE A 15 -4.32 -8.81 -4.14
CA PHE A 15 -5.32 -9.84 -4.28
C PHE A 15 -6.39 -9.74 -3.20
N VAL A 16 -7.66 -9.77 -3.62
CA VAL A 16 -8.80 -9.86 -2.73
C VAL A 16 -9.34 -11.29 -2.73
N ALA A 17 -9.55 -11.87 -1.54
CA ALA A 17 -10.12 -13.20 -1.40
C ALA A 17 -11.65 -13.15 -1.59
N LEU A 18 -12.15 -13.87 -2.59
CA LEU A 18 -13.59 -13.99 -2.88
C LEU A 18 -14.20 -15.30 -2.34
N GLY A 19 -13.61 -15.83 -1.26
CA GLY A 19 -14.00 -17.11 -0.67
C GLY A 19 -13.83 -18.27 -1.65
N ARG A 20 -14.92 -19.00 -1.94
CA ARG A 20 -14.89 -20.17 -2.85
C ARG A 20 -14.64 -19.80 -4.32
N ARG A 21 -14.74 -18.52 -4.69
CA ARG A 21 -14.51 -18.05 -6.07
C ARG A 21 -13.02 -17.82 -6.36
N GLY A 22 -12.15 -18.02 -5.38
CA GLY A 22 -10.71 -17.84 -5.52
C GLY A 22 -10.27 -16.43 -5.12
N MET A 23 -9.30 -15.90 -5.84
CA MET A 23 -8.74 -14.57 -5.63
C MET A 23 -8.94 -13.72 -6.88
N GLU A 24 -9.27 -12.44 -6.69
CA GLU A 24 -9.37 -11.46 -7.76
C GLU A 24 -8.20 -10.47 -7.65
N PRO A 25 -7.43 -10.26 -8.73
CA PRO A 25 -6.39 -9.23 -8.75
C PRO A 25 -7.03 -7.84 -8.90
N LEU A 26 -6.56 -6.90 -8.09
CA LEU A 26 -6.91 -5.49 -8.16
C LEU A 26 -5.64 -4.68 -8.42
N ILE A 27 -5.73 -3.65 -9.27
CA ILE A 27 -4.60 -2.80 -9.60
C ILE A 27 -4.31 -1.90 -8.40
N LEU A 28 -3.08 -1.92 -7.90
CA LEU A 28 -2.70 -1.09 -6.76
C LEU A 28 -2.38 0.36 -7.17
N LYS A 29 -1.70 0.50 -8.30
CA LYS A 29 -1.14 1.77 -8.77
C LYS A 29 -2.15 2.59 -9.59
N GLU A 30 -3.40 2.62 -9.15
CA GLU A 30 -4.47 3.41 -9.79
C GLU A 30 -5.14 4.40 -8.83
N CYS A 31 -5.77 5.42 -9.40
CA CYS A 31 -6.54 6.45 -8.68
C CYS A 31 -7.69 5.80 -7.91
N THR A 32 -7.72 5.96 -6.58
CA THR A 32 -8.85 5.46 -5.76
C THR A 32 -10.17 6.23 -5.95
N TYR A 33 -10.16 7.34 -6.69
CA TYR A 33 -11.34 8.17 -6.95
C TYR A 33 -11.87 7.91 -8.36
N ASP A 34 -13.07 8.43 -8.69
CA ASP A 34 -13.77 8.34 -10.00
C ASP A 34 -13.02 8.99 -11.20
N CYS A 35 -11.71 9.12 -11.10
CA CYS A 35 -10.88 9.80 -12.08
C CYS A 35 -10.29 8.87 -13.15
N ASP A 36 -10.38 7.55 -13.00
CA ASP A 36 -9.78 6.53 -13.90
C ASP A 36 -8.30 6.81 -14.24
N GLY A 37 -7.56 7.43 -13.31
CA GLY A 37 -6.13 7.73 -13.50
C GLY A 37 -5.29 6.49 -13.20
N GLN A 38 -4.43 6.09 -14.12
CA GLN A 38 -3.55 4.91 -13.96
C GLN A 38 -2.11 5.28 -13.57
N GLU A 39 -1.86 6.56 -13.36
CA GLU A 39 -0.52 7.08 -13.11
C GLU A 39 -0.52 7.81 -11.77
N LEU A 40 0.31 7.31 -10.85
CA LEU A 40 0.49 7.83 -9.50
C LEU A 40 1.90 8.39 -9.35
N ILE A 41 2.00 9.51 -8.66
CA ILE A 41 3.25 10.19 -8.33
C ILE A 41 3.47 10.00 -6.83
N LEU A 42 4.65 9.51 -6.44
CA LEU A 42 5.03 9.41 -5.04
C LEU A 42 5.32 10.80 -4.47
N ILE A 43 4.63 11.15 -3.39
CA ILE A 43 4.84 12.41 -2.67
C ILE A 43 5.70 12.17 -1.43
N GLU A 44 5.34 11.18 -0.61
CA GLU A 44 6.12 10.80 0.58
C GLU A 44 6.30 9.27 0.66
N PRO A 45 7.55 8.78 0.73
CA PRO A 45 7.81 7.37 0.98
C PRO A 45 7.58 6.99 2.45
N PRO A 46 7.40 5.70 2.76
CA PRO A 46 7.24 5.24 4.13
C PRO A 46 8.53 5.44 4.92
N LYS A 47 8.37 5.72 6.22
CA LYS A 47 9.49 5.89 7.14
C LYS A 47 10.11 4.54 7.47
N ASP A 48 11.43 4.50 7.55
CA ASP A 48 12.15 3.32 8.02
C ASP A 48 11.81 2.99 9.47
N GLN A 49 11.42 1.74 9.70
CA GLN A 49 11.16 1.21 11.03
C GLN A 49 12.15 0.09 11.33
N LYS A 50 12.57 0.02 12.60
CA LYS A 50 13.47 -1.04 13.06
C LYS A 50 12.68 -2.33 13.27
N ILE A 51 12.94 -3.33 12.44
CA ILE A 51 12.34 -4.66 12.57
C ILE A 51 13.15 -5.47 13.60
N PRO A 52 12.52 -5.96 14.69
CA PRO A 52 13.19 -6.76 15.70
C PRO A 52 13.53 -8.16 15.15
N SER A 53 14.65 -8.71 15.61
CA SER A 53 15.17 -10.01 15.16
C SER A 53 14.32 -11.22 15.57
N LYS A 54 13.42 -11.06 16.54
CA LYS A 54 12.53 -12.11 17.03
C LYS A 54 11.17 -11.54 17.43
N GLY A 55 10.14 -12.35 17.25
CA GLY A 55 8.76 -12.05 17.65
C GLY A 55 7.86 -11.67 16.48
N ASP A 56 6.63 -11.34 16.83
CA ASP A 56 5.56 -10.91 15.92
C ASP A 56 5.47 -9.37 15.97
N LEU A 57 5.58 -8.72 14.81
CA LEU A 57 5.45 -7.28 14.67
C LEU A 57 4.62 -6.94 13.44
N VAL A 58 3.66 -6.01 13.59
CA VAL A 58 2.96 -5.38 12.47
C VAL A 58 3.46 -3.95 12.32
N VAL A 59 3.84 -3.58 11.11
CA VAL A 59 4.36 -2.26 10.74
C VAL A 59 3.46 -1.63 9.69
N ASP A 60 3.08 -0.37 9.90
CA ASP A 60 2.38 0.41 8.87
C ASP A 60 3.42 1.17 8.02
N GLU A 61 3.49 0.85 6.73
CA GLU A 61 4.24 1.55 5.70
C GLU A 61 3.27 2.43 4.89
N ASP A 62 3.27 3.72 5.18
CA ASP A 62 2.40 4.70 4.53
C ASP A 62 3.09 5.35 3.33
N TRP A 63 2.51 5.14 2.15
CA TRP A 63 2.96 5.74 0.89
C TRP A 63 1.98 6.83 0.50
N LEU A 64 2.37 8.11 0.64
CA LEU A 64 1.54 9.22 0.18
C LEU A 64 1.73 9.38 -1.33
N VAL A 65 0.64 9.25 -2.07
CA VAL A 65 0.64 9.33 -3.53
C VAL A 65 -0.33 10.39 -4.01
N GLU A 66 -0.03 10.94 -5.18
CA GLU A 66 -0.90 11.86 -5.91
C GLU A 66 -1.26 11.26 -7.27
N CYS A 67 -2.53 11.31 -7.65
CA CYS A 67 -2.91 10.93 -9.00
C CYS A 67 -2.49 12.02 -10.01
N ALA A 68 -1.74 11.65 -11.05
CA ALA A 68 -1.28 12.59 -12.07
C ALA A 68 -2.42 13.24 -12.87
N LYS A 69 -3.60 12.61 -12.92
CA LYS A 69 -4.76 13.07 -13.71
C LYS A 69 -5.67 14.05 -12.96
N CYS A 70 -6.00 13.76 -11.70
CA CYS A 70 -6.92 14.58 -10.91
C CYS A 70 -6.24 15.37 -9.79
N HIS A 71 -4.94 15.16 -9.58
CA HIS A 71 -4.12 15.79 -8.55
C HIS A 71 -4.62 15.60 -7.12
N ARG A 72 -5.48 14.59 -6.89
CA ARG A 72 -5.89 14.22 -5.54
C ARG A 72 -4.85 13.31 -4.92
N GLN A 73 -4.64 13.54 -3.64
CA GLN A 73 -3.76 12.74 -2.82
C GLN A 73 -4.54 11.67 -2.08
N PHE A 74 -3.87 10.56 -1.81
CA PHE A 74 -4.35 9.50 -0.94
C PHE A 74 -3.15 8.69 -0.46
N THR A 75 -3.31 7.94 0.62
CA THR A 75 -2.25 7.10 1.17
C THR A 75 -2.53 5.64 0.88
N ILE A 76 -1.55 4.95 0.31
CA ILE A 76 -1.51 3.49 0.25
C ILE A 76 -0.83 3.02 1.53
N ARG A 77 -1.60 2.49 2.48
CA ARG A 77 -1.09 1.95 3.74
C ARG A 77 -0.84 0.45 3.59
N CYS A 78 0.42 0.05 3.56
CA CYS A 78 0.83 -1.35 3.63
C CYS A 78 1.04 -1.73 5.10
N LYS A 79 0.13 -2.55 5.65
CA LYS A 79 0.29 -3.17 6.96
C LYS A 79 1.07 -4.46 6.78
N VAL A 80 2.37 -4.39 7.05
CA VAL A 80 3.31 -5.49 6.85
C VAL A 80 3.43 -6.29 8.13
N HIS A 81 3.15 -7.60 8.06
CA HIS A 81 3.35 -8.51 9.17
C HIS A 81 4.73 -9.16 9.08
N TYR A 82 5.53 -8.95 10.12
CA TYR A 82 6.82 -9.59 10.31
C TYR A 82 6.73 -10.64 11.41
N LEU A 83 7.30 -11.82 11.15
CA LEU A 83 7.56 -12.85 12.16
C LEU A 83 9.05 -13.18 12.10
N ASP A 84 9.75 -13.01 13.23
CA ASP A 84 11.18 -13.28 13.34
C ASP A 84 12.02 -12.58 12.23
N SER A 85 11.68 -11.32 11.94
CA SER A 85 12.24 -10.48 10.85
C SER A 85 11.90 -10.90 9.41
N GLU A 86 11.10 -11.94 9.20
CA GLU A 86 10.61 -12.31 7.87
C GLU A 86 9.23 -11.70 7.62
N ARG A 87 9.05 -11.12 6.43
CA ARG A 87 7.77 -10.59 5.97
C ARG A 87 6.85 -11.75 5.58
N ILE A 88 5.72 -11.91 6.25
CA ILE A 88 4.79 -13.03 6.06
C ILE A 88 3.59 -12.64 5.18
N ASP A 89 2.92 -11.54 5.50
CA ASP A 89 1.82 -11.03 4.69
C ASP A 89 1.86 -9.49 4.65
N THR A 90 1.24 -8.91 3.62
CA THR A 90 0.98 -7.48 3.58
C THR A 90 -0.46 -7.23 3.24
N ARG A 91 -1.12 -6.46 4.11
CA ARG A 91 -2.49 -5.99 3.86
C ARG A 91 -2.43 -4.55 3.42
N VAL A 92 -3.11 -4.24 2.33
CA VAL A 92 -3.14 -2.90 1.77
C VAL A 92 -4.48 -2.25 2.06
N ASN A 93 -4.43 -1.10 2.72
CA ASN A 93 -5.55 -0.21 2.92
C ASN A 93 -5.35 1.09 2.13
N LEU A 94 -6.45 1.73 1.75
CA LEU A 94 -6.43 3.06 1.14
C LEU A 94 -6.95 4.08 2.16
N ILE A 95 -6.31 5.24 2.24
CA ILE A 95 -6.72 6.34 3.10
C ILE A 95 -6.90 7.57 2.22
N ASP A 96 -8.06 8.22 2.31
CA ASP A 96 -8.34 9.41 1.53
C ASP A 96 -7.53 10.64 1.98
N ASP A 97 -7.67 11.74 1.24
CA ASP A 97 -7.02 13.02 1.52
C ASP A 97 -7.44 13.66 2.86
N ASN A 98 -8.55 13.22 3.44
CA ASN A 98 -9.04 13.68 4.74
C ASN A 98 -8.56 12.78 5.89
N GLY A 99 -7.73 11.77 5.61
CA GLY A 99 -7.25 10.81 6.59
C GLY A 99 -8.26 9.73 6.96
N LYS A 100 -9.36 9.58 6.21
CA LYS A 100 -10.35 8.53 6.42
C LYS A 100 -9.89 7.23 5.75
N ASP A 101 -9.82 6.17 6.53
CA ASP A 101 -9.56 4.82 6.02
C ASP A 101 -10.75 4.38 5.13
N LEU A 102 -10.49 4.22 3.83
CA LEU A 102 -11.43 3.72 2.84
C LEU A 102 -11.59 2.19 2.91
N GLY A 103 -10.74 1.52 3.68
CA GLY A 103 -10.78 0.10 3.94
C GLY A 103 -9.70 -0.68 3.22
N TRP A 104 -9.82 -2.00 3.34
CA TRP A 104 -8.90 -2.97 2.77
C TRP A 104 -9.14 -3.12 1.26
N LEU A 105 -8.07 -2.96 0.47
CA LEU A 105 -8.06 -3.19 -0.97
C LEU A 105 -7.73 -4.65 -1.30
N GLY A 106 -6.68 -5.19 -0.68
CA GLY A 106 -6.19 -6.53 -0.96
C GLY A 106 -4.91 -6.85 -0.21
N SER A 107 -4.36 -8.03 -0.46
CA SER A 107 -3.11 -8.48 0.16
C SER A 107 -2.15 -9.07 -0.87
N TYR A 108 -0.87 -9.12 -0.52
CA TYR A 108 0.19 -9.78 -1.28
C TYR A 108 1.28 -10.31 -0.35
#